data_AF-A0A2H0BCC6-F1
#
_entry.id   AF-A0A2H0BCC6-F1
#
_cell.length_a   1.000
_cell.length_b   1.000
_cell.length_c   1.000
_cell.angle_alpha   90.00
_cell.angle_beta   90.00
_cell.angle_gamma   90.00
#
_symmetry.space_group_name_H-M   'P 1'
#
loop_
_entity.id
_entity.type
_entity.pdbx_description
1 polymer ?
#
loop_
_entity_poly.entity_id
_entity_poly.type
_entity_poly.pdbx_seq_one_letter_code
_entity_poly.pdbx_strand_id
1 'polypeptide(L)'
;MKLISYILIFITVWITVIQGCKKHNDIEPEVVIDSLFYTSAEVAHIFSADSTQPFSILSAFNSVDSAILKKNSRDVKVINDTTKYLINRMFRTILNYSGNIDGITAPEIGISRNIIIVKRKDKTGNPLEVFINPRITQHSNASTLYQENCLTMIGAYPTSIDRYNLIFIDYYTPDGIHHSEMIEQETAAIVQHEAAHLTGGILTVSYDPLAFTGIEIDSIMFASDTIPMRIYIITNYADSLVLRKTSIDVRPDSTNLVLVALINRMYKTLIASPGGVGIAAPQLGINRNIIWVKRLDKPGKPFEVYLNPKIVNTTTKMINFPWDGCLSIPYPVSDTTVRYAAVGIEYDLLDGTHYSEIVEGYSYSNFTAVIFQHEIDHLNGILFIDRLL
;
A
#
# COMPACT_ATOMS: atom_id res chain seq x y z
N MET A 1 53.14 10.04 10.74
CA MET A 1 52.54 10.92 9.70
C MET A 1 51.21 10.34 9.16
N LYS A 2 50.29 9.92 10.05
CA LYS A 2 48.99 9.29 9.72
C LYS A 2 47.83 9.82 10.60
N LEU A 3 47.95 11.03 11.14
CA LEU A 3 46.90 11.65 11.97
C LEU A 3 46.21 12.85 11.30
N ILE A 4 46.74 13.35 10.18
CA ILE A 4 46.29 14.60 9.55
C ILE A 4 45.24 14.33 8.45
N SER A 5 45.16 13.11 7.90
CA SER A 5 44.21 12.78 6.81
C SER A 5 42.78 12.50 7.29
N TYR A 6 42.56 12.17 8.56
CA TYR A 6 41.19 11.98 9.10
C TYR A 6 40.50 13.32 9.36
N ILE A 7 41.23 14.34 9.83
CA ILE A 7 40.67 15.65 10.18
C ILE A 7 40.14 16.41 8.93
N LEU A 8 40.74 16.21 7.75
CA LEU A 8 40.27 16.88 6.53
C LEU A 8 38.96 16.31 5.95
N ILE A 9 38.66 15.03 6.17
CA ILE A 9 37.40 14.41 5.71
C ILE A 9 36.23 14.84 6.61
N PHE A 10 36.47 15.05 7.91
CA PHE A 10 35.47 15.57 8.84
C PHE A 10 35.03 17.01 8.52
N ILE A 11 35.95 17.86 8.06
CA ILE A 11 35.65 19.27 7.73
C ILE A 11 34.86 19.40 6.42
N THR A 12 35.06 18.50 5.45
CA THR A 12 34.38 18.60 4.15
C THR A 12 32.91 18.16 4.20
N VAL A 13 32.57 17.14 5.00
CA VAL A 13 31.16 16.74 5.22
C VAL A 13 30.40 17.80 6.04
N TRP A 14 31.08 18.47 6.99
CA TRP A 14 30.50 19.55 7.80
C TRP A 14 30.05 20.75 6.96
N ILE A 15 30.81 21.14 5.94
CA ILE A 15 30.50 22.33 5.13
C ILE A 15 29.32 22.09 4.18
N THR A 16 29.13 20.85 3.68
CA THR A 16 28.03 20.55 2.74
C THR A 16 26.67 20.42 3.46
N VAL A 17 26.64 19.92 4.70
CA VAL A 17 25.40 19.81 5.48
C VAL A 17 24.93 21.18 6.00
N ILE A 18 25.85 22.05 6.43
CA ILE A 18 25.49 23.38 6.96
C ILE A 18 24.98 24.34 5.87
N GLN A 19 25.42 24.20 4.62
CA GLN A 19 24.95 25.06 3.53
C GLN A 19 23.51 24.74 3.06
N GLY A 20 22.98 23.56 3.38
CA GLY A 20 21.59 23.18 3.09
C GLY A 20 20.56 23.57 4.16
N CYS A 21 20.98 23.71 5.42
CA CYS A 21 20.07 23.91 6.56
C CYS A 21 19.72 25.37 6.90
N LYS A 22 20.25 26.37 6.19
CA LYS A 22 19.95 27.79 6.45
C LYS A 22 18.69 28.30 5.73
N LYS A 23 17.57 27.60 5.85
CA LYS A 23 16.23 28.15 5.61
C LYS A 23 15.21 27.30 6.38
N HIS A 24 15.00 27.57 7.66
CA HIS A 24 13.70 27.53 8.33
C HIS A 24 13.90 27.87 9.82
N ASN A 25 13.00 28.68 10.36
CA ASN A 25 13.14 29.41 11.62
C ASN A 25 12.72 28.59 12.85
N ASP A 26 13.14 27.32 12.93
CA ASP A 26 12.93 26.48 14.11
C ASP A 26 14.29 25.98 14.61
N ILE A 27 14.80 26.62 15.66
CA ILE A 27 16.09 26.28 16.27
C ILE A 27 15.89 25.01 17.11
N GLU A 28 16.03 23.82 16.50
CA GLU A 28 16.31 22.60 17.26
C GLU A 28 17.67 22.75 17.96
N PRO A 29 17.84 22.28 19.22
CA PRO A 29 19.11 22.39 19.93
C PRO A 29 20.24 21.71 19.13
N GLU A 30 21.46 22.23 19.24
CA GLU A 30 22.64 21.73 18.54
C GLU A 30 22.90 20.25 18.91
N VAL A 31 22.45 19.31 18.09
CA VAL A 31 22.63 17.87 18.34
C VAL A 31 24.08 17.50 18.02
N VAL A 32 24.82 17.04 19.02
CA VAL A 32 26.16 16.48 18.79
C VAL A 32 26.02 15.13 18.11
N ILE A 33 26.37 15.08 16.81
CA ILE A 33 26.32 13.84 16.02
C ILE A 33 27.47 12.93 16.42
N ASP A 34 27.15 11.82 17.08
CA ASP A 34 28.08 10.73 17.34
C ASP A 34 27.79 9.58 16.38
N SER A 35 28.58 9.54 15.32
CA SER A 35 28.48 8.55 14.23
C SER A 35 29.23 7.26 14.52
N LEU A 36 29.93 7.14 15.66
CA LEU A 36 30.80 5.98 15.92
C LEU A 36 30.04 4.65 15.93
N PHE A 37 28.77 4.70 16.35
CA PHE A 37 27.95 3.52 16.48
C PHE A 37 26.99 3.30 15.31
N TYR A 38 26.82 4.25 14.40
CA TYR A 38 25.89 4.20 13.26
C TYR A 38 26.63 4.13 11.91
N THR A 39 26.03 3.50 10.91
CA THR A 39 26.58 3.56 9.55
C THR A 39 26.36 4.94 8.94
N SER A 40 27.16 5.33 7.94
CA SER A 40 26.95 6.62 7.25
C SER A 40 25.56 6.75 6.62
N ALA A 41 24.97 5.64 6.16
CA ALA A 41 23.61 5.60 5.65
C ALA A 41 22.57 5.82 6.76
N GLU A 42 22.74 5.18 7.92
CA GLU A 42 21.87 5.40 9.09
C GLU A 42 21.95 6.85 9.58
N VAL A 43 23.15 7.43 9.68
CA VAL A 43 23.33 8.83 10.08
C VAL A 43 22.64 9.77 9.08
N ALA A 44 22.83 9.56 7.78
CA ALA A 44 22.16 10.36 6.76
C ALA A 44 20.63 10.24 6.81
N HIS A 45 20.12 9.05 7.13
CA HIS A 45 18.68 8.81 7.27
C HIS A 45 18.11 9.47 8.54
N ILE A 46 18.79 9.32 9.68
CA ILE A 46 18.41 9.92 10.97
C ILE A 46 18.34 11.46 10.83
N PHE A 47 19.37 12.06 10.23
CA PHE A 47 19.52 13.51 10.08
C PHE A 47 19.13 14.02 8.69
N SER A 48 18.14 13.40 8.04
CA SER A 48 17.60 13.88 6.77
C SER A 48 17.21 15.37 6.86
N ALA A 49 17.40 16.11 5.77
CA ALA A 49 17.34 17.58 5.74
C ALA A 49 16.06 18.23 6.30
N ASP A 50 14.94 17.50 6.29
CA ASP A 50 13.70 17.91 6.95
C ASP A 50 13.44 17.00 8.17
N SER A 51 13.79 17.48 9.36
CA SER A 51 13.57 16.76 10.63
C SER A 51 12.12 16.77 11.10
N THR A 52 11.25 17.56 10.45
CA THR A 52 9.83 17.67 10.78
C THR A 52 9.00 16.57 10.12
N GLN A 53 9.51 15.95 9.04
CA GLN A 53 8.84 14.84 8.37
C GLN A 53 8.97 13.54 9.18
N PRO A 54 7.91 12.70 9.22
CA PRO A 54 8.01 11.34 9.74
C PRO A 54 8.97 10.50 8.88
N PHE A 55 9.52 9.43 9.46
CA PHE A 55 10.23 8.44 8.66
C PHE A 55 9.26 7.73 7.71
N SER A 56 9.75 7.39 6.52
CA SER A 56 9.05 6.44 5.65
C SER A 56 9.18 5.03 6.24
N ILE A 57 8.06 4.34 6.38
CA ILE A 57 8.05 2.94 6.78
C ILE A 57 8.42 2.07 5.58
N LEU A 58 9.34 1.13 5.78
CA LEU A 58 9.75 0.15 4.78
C LEU A 58 8.61 -0.82 4.46
N SER A 59 8.45 -1.20 3.19
CA SER A 59 7.42 -2.14 2.79
C SER A 59 7.94 -3.58 2.70
N ALA A 60 7.33 -4.52 3.42
CA ALA A 60 7.65 -5.93 3.30
C ALA A 60 7.35 -6.51 1.91
N PHE A 61 6.56 -5.82 1.08
CA PHE A 61 6.23 -6.19 -0.30
C PHE A 61 7.26 -5.71 -1.32
N ASN A 62 8.14 -4.77 -0.95
CA ASN A 62 9.26 -4.36 -1.78
C ASN A 62 10.47 -5.27 -1.49
N SER A 63 11.11 -5.83 -2.53
CA SER A 63 12.18 -6.81 -2.36
C SER A 63 13.43 -6.26 -1.67
N VAL A 64 13.75 -4.98 -1.86
CA VAL A 64 14.88 -4.30 -1.22
C VAL A 64 14.59 -4.06 0.25
N ASP A 65 13.43 -3.49 0.55
CA ASP A 65 12.95 -3.22 1.90
C ASP A 65 12.80 -4.52 2.71
N SER A 66 12.20 -5.55 2.12
CA SER A 66 12.06 -6.89 2.73
C SER A 66 13.42 -7.49 3.10
N ALA A 67 14.45 -7.27 2.28
CA ALA A 67 15.81 -7.73 2.58
C ALA A 67 16.47 -6.95 3.72
N ILE A 68 16.04 -5.72 3.99
CA ILE A 68 16.47 -4.94 5.17
C ILE A 68 15.71 -5.43 6.40
N LEU A 69 14.38 -5.55 6.31
CA LEU A 69 13.48 -5.95 7.38
C LEU A 69 13.77 -7.36 7.92
N LYS A 70 14.30 -8.27 7.10
CA LYS A 70 14.67 -9.64 7.51
C LYS A 70 16.03 -9.75 8.21
N LYS A 71 16.75 -8.65 8.42
CA LYS A 71 18.06 -8.67 9.08
C LYS A 71 17.91 -8.48 10.58
N ASN A 72 18.72 -9.20 11.36
CA ASN A 72 18.88 -8.92 12.78
C ASN A 72 19.39 -7.50 12.99
N SER A 73 18.74 -6.75 13.88
CA SER A 73 19.24 -5.46 14.32
C SER A 73 20.29 -5.59 15.40
N ARG A 74 21.01 -4.49 15.63
CA ARG A 74 22.18 -4.45 16.53
C ARG A 74 21.82 -3.79 17.84
N ASP A 75 22.42 -4.28 18.93
CA ASP A 75 22.31 -3.63 20.23
C ASP A 75 22.78 -2.17 20.16
N VAL A 76 22.06 -1.31 20.87
CA VAL A 76 22.47 0.06 21.19
C VAL A 76 23.52 -0.03 22.30
N LYS A 77 24.78 0.24 21.95
CA LYS A 77 25.91 0.15 22.89
C LYS A 77 26.02 1.36 23.82
N VAL A 78 25.67 2.54 23.31
CA VAL A 78 25.75 3.83 24.01
C VAL A 78 24.50 4.63 23.66
N ILE A 79 23.81 5.13 24.68
CA ILE A 79 22.66 6.02 24.51
C ILE A 79 23.18 7.46 24.54
N ASN A 80 23.44 8.00 23.35
CA ASN A 80 23.96 9.36 23.12
C ASN A 80 22.88 10.27 22.51
N ASP A 81 23.24 11.50 22.19
CA ASP A 81 22.32 12.49 21.61
C ASP A 81 21.76 12.04 20.24
N THR A 82 22.55 11.31 19.46
CA THR A 82 22.06 10.71 18.19
C THR A 82 20.99 9.66 18.44
N THR A 83 21.14 8.84 19.48
CA THR A 83 20.14 7.84 19.88
C THR A 83 18.84 8.52 20.34
N LYS A 84 18.96 9.55 21.19
CA LYS A 84 17.81 10.32 21.68
C LYS A 84 17.09 11.05 20.54
N TYR A 85 17.85 11.59 19.59
CA TYR A 85 17.30 12.24 18.41
C TYR A 85 16.52 11.27 17.52
N LEU A 86 17.09 10.08 17.25
CA LEU A 86 16.39 9.00 16.54
C LEU A 86 15.06 8.64 17.23
N ILE A 87 15.08 8.43 18.55
CA ILE A 87 13.88 8.11 19.34
C ILE A 87 12.82 9.20 19.21
N ASN A 88 13.20 10.48 19.31
CA ASN A 88 12.27 11.59 19.11
C ASN A 88 11.64 11.60 17.72
N ARG A 89 12.41 11.28 16.68
CA ARG A 89 11.87 11.15 15.32
C ARG A 89 10.98 9.92 15.14
N MET A 90 11.26 8.81 15.81
CA MET A 90 10.37 7.65 15.84
C MET A 90 9.02 7.99 16.50
N PHE A 91 9.03 8.75 17.61
CA PHE A 91 7.79 9.27 18.21
C PHE A 91 6.99 10.14 17.24
N ARG A 92 7.66 11.09 16.57
CA ARG A 92 7.01 11.91 15.53
C ARG A 92 6.41 11.05 14.42
N THR A 93 7.07 9.95 14.06
CA THR A 93 6.59 9.03 13.03
C THR A 93 5.28 8.37 13.46
N ILE A 94 5.22 7.76 14.65
CA ILE A 94 3.98 7.19 15.19
C ILE A 94 2.85 8.23 15.24
N LEU A 95 3.14 9.44 15.71
CA LEU A 95 2.12 10.49 15.90
C LEU A 95 1.58 11.08 14.60
N ASN A 96 2.32 11.01 13.49
CA ASN A 96 1.90 11.55 12.19
C ASN A 96 1.14 10.56 11.31
N TYR A 97 1.24 9.26 11.59
CA TYR A 97 0.49 8.28 10.82
C TYR A 97 -0.98 8.25 11.26
N SER A 98 -1.88 8.40 10.28
CA SER A 98 -3.33 8.32 10.49
C SER A 98 -3.72 6.90 10.90
N GLY A 99 -3.95 6.67 12.19
CA GLY A 99 -4.37 5.39 12.72
C GLY A 99 -3.94 5.22 14.18
N ASN A 100 -4.65 4.38 14.94
CA ASN A 100 -4.23 4.00 16.28
C ASN A 100 -3.03 3.04 16.19
N ILE A 101 -1.84 3.55 15.91
CA ILE A 101 -0.60 2.76 15.90
C ILE A 101 -0.24 2.42 17.34
N ASP A 102 -0.02 1.12 17.58
CA ASP A 102 0.31 0.60 18.91
C ASP A 102 1.81 0.30 19.07
N GLY A 103 2.61 0.30 18.01
CA GLY A 103 4.06 0.20 18.09
C GLY A 103 4.80 0.57 16.80
N ILE A 104 6.12 0.78 16.93
CA ILE A 104 7.07 0.91 15.80
C ILE A 104 8.45 0.44 16.25
N THR A 105 9.26 -0.04 15.32
CA THR A 105 10.66 -0.37 15.55
C THR A 105 11.63 0.42 14.68
N ALA A 106 12.88 0.56 15.12
CA ALA A 106 13.92 1.17 14.31
C ALA A 106 14.16 0.40 12.97
N PRO A 107 14.14 -0.94 12.93
CA PRO A 107 14.24 -1.69 11.66
C PRO A 107 13.18 -1.33 10.62
N GLU A 108 11.94 -1.07 11.04
CA GLU A 108 10.84 -0.70 10.13
C GLU A 108 11.05 0.64 9.41
N ILE A 109 11.92 1.49 9.94
CA ILE A 109 12.35 2.76 9.33
C ILE A 109 13.78 2.66 8.76
N GLY A 110 14.28 1.44 8.53
CA GLY A 110 15.60 1.19 7.94
C GLY A 110 16.80 1.45 8.85
N ILE A 111 16.59 1.61 10.16
CA ILE A 111 17.66 1.76 11.16
C ILE A 111 17.88 0.45 11.90
N SER A 112 19.06 -0.15 11.77
CA SER A 112 19.35 -1.48 12.31
C SER A 112 19.79 -1.40 13.78
N ARG A 113 18.84 -1.01 14.66
CA ARG A 113 19.01 -0.91 16.11
C ARG A 113 17.91 -1.59 16.90
N ASN A 114 18.26 -2.16 18.05
CA ASN A 114 17.32 -2.75 18.99
C ASN A 114 16.59 -1.66 19.78
N ILE A 115 15.69 -0.94 19.11
CA ILE A 115 14.84 0.09 19.70
C ILE A 115 13.41 -0.15 19.22
N ILE A 116 12.48 -0.27 20.16
CA ILE A 116 11.05 -0.32 19.89
C ILE A 116 10.33 0.75 20.70
N ILE A 117 9.25 1.29 20.17
CA ILE A 117 8.30 2.14 20.90
C ILE A 117 6.98 1.40 20.91
N VAL A 118 6.38 1.24 22.09
CA VAL A 118 5.16 0.46 22.30
C VAL A 118 4.13 1.28 23.07
N LYS A 119 2.85 1.12 22.73
CA LYS A 119 1.74 1.70 23.48
C LYS A 119 1.38 0.78 24.64
N ARG A 120 1.54 1.27 25.86
CA ARG A 120 1.25 0.55 27.11
C ARG A 120 -0.25 0.54 27.40
N LYS A 121 -1.00 -0.37 26.78
CA LYS A 121 -2.45 -0.57 27.00
C LYS A 121 -2.79 -0.98 28.44
N ASP A 122 -1.80 -1.49 29.16
CA ASP A 122 -1.83 -1.87 30.57
C ASP A 122 -1.69 -0.67 31.53
N LYS A 123 -1.33 0.53 31.03
CA LYS A 123 -1.15 1.74 31.84
C LYS A 123 -2.22 2.79 31.53
N THR A 124 -2.68 3.49 32.57
CA THR A 124 -3.66 4.58 32.43
C THR A 124 -3.20 5.61 31.41
N GLY A 125 -4.07 5.93 30.44
CA GLY A 125 -3.77 6.88 29.37
C GLY A 125 -3.01 6.30 28.18
N ASN A 126 -2.71 4.99 28.18
CA ASN A 126 -2.05 4.26 27.11
C ASN A 126 -0.78 4.96 26.60
N PRO A 127 0.20 5.28 27.47
CA PRO A 127 1.38 6.02 27.07
C PRO A 127 2.24 5.20 26.09
N LEU A 128 2.92 5.89 25.18
CA LEU A 128 3.98 5.31 24.37
C LEU A 128 5.27 5.26 25.19
N GLU A 129 5.89 4.09 25.28
CA GLU A 129 7.15 3.87 26.01
C GLU A 129 8.23 3.28 25.10
N VAL A 130 9.49 3.67 25.36
CA VAL A 130 10.65 3.26 24.56
C VAL A 130 11.41 2.16 25.28
N PHE A 131 11.71 1.11 24.53
CA PHE A 131 12.41 -0.07 24.99
C PHE A 131 13.69 -0.20 24.17
N ILE A 132 14.84 0.03 24.81
CA ILE A 132 16.16 -0.11 24.20
C ILE A 132 16.76 -1.45 24.61
N ASN A 133 17.26 -2.18 23.62
CA ASN A 133 17.76 -3.55 23.75
C ASN A 133 16.77 -4.49 24.49
N PRO A 134 15.47 -4.51 24.13
CA PRO A 134 14.50 -5.36 24.81
C PRO A 134 14.85 -6.84 24.67
N ARG A 135 14.73 -7.59 25.76
CA ARG A 135 14.92 -9.04 25.82
C ARG A 135 13.80 -9.68 26.61
N ILE A 136 12.94 -10.45 25.93
CA ILE A 136 11.95 -11.28 26.60
C ILE A 136 12.70 -12.46 27.23
N THR A 137 12.70 -12.52 28.56
CA THR A 137 13.47 -13.51 29.33
C THR A 137 12.63 -14.73 29.71
N GLN A 138 11.33 -14.53 29.92
CA GLN A 138 10.36 -15.58 30.24
C GLN A 138 8.98 -15.21 29.69
N HIS A 139 8.09 -16.20 29.56
CA HIS A 139 6.70 -15.99 29.16
C HIS A 139 5.79 -17.05 29.79
N SER A 140 4.49 -16.79 29.80
CA SER A 140 3.48 -17.76 30.22
C SER A 140 3.34 -18.91 29.22
N ASN A 141 2.73 -20.02 29.65
CA ASN A 141 2.23 -21.05 28.75
C ASN A 141 0.87 -20.69 28.13
N ALA A 142 0.08 -19.87 28.83
CA ALA A 142 -1.19 -19.38 28.32
C ALA A 142 -0.95 -18.36 27.20
N SER A 143 -1.74 -18.47 26.13
CA SER A 143 -1.74 -17.55 24.99
C SER A 143 -3.16 -17.12 24.64
N THR A 144 -3.25 -16.00 23.92
CA THR A 144 -4.48 -15.47 23.34
C THR A 144 -4.24 -15.19 21.86
N LEU A 145 -5.25 -15.47 21.04
CA LEU A 145 -5.23 -15.19 19.62
C LEU A 145 -5.58 -13.72 19.38
N TYR A 146 -4.66 -12.95 18.81
CA TYR A 146 -4.86 -11.54 18.46
C TYR A 146 -4.98 -11.37 16.95
N GLN A 147 -5.81 -10.42 16.51
CA GLN A 147 -5.80 -9.92 15.14
C GLN A 147 -4.76 -8.81 15.01
N GLU A 148 -3.64 -9.10 14.37
CA GLU A 148 -2.52 -8.18 14.25
C GLU A 148 -2.41 -7.58 12.85
N ASN A 149 -2.10 -6.28 12.82
CA ASN A 149 -1.66 -5.55 11.64
C ASN A 149 -0.19 -5.16 11.81
N CYS A 150 0.50 -4.85 10.72
CA CYS A 150 1.89 -4.40 10.75
C CYS A 150 2.09 -3.21 9.82
N LEU A 151 2.85 -2.19 10.26
CA LEU A 151 3.12 -0.99 9.48
C LEU A 151 3.90 -1.25 8.20
N THR A 152 4.74 -2.30 8.19
CA THR A 152 5.46 -2.70 6.98
C THR A 152 4.58 -3.45 5.97
N MET A 153 3.33 -3.75 6.33
CA MET A 153 2.41 -4.59 5.58
C MET A 153 1.11 -3.85 5.22
N ILE A 154 1.20 -2.56 4.91
CA ILE A 154 0.04 -1.76 4.50
C ILE A 154 -0.64 -2.41 3.27
N GLY A 155 -1.92 -2.76 3.42
CA GLY A 155 -2.70 -3.51 2.42
C GLY A 155 -2.80 -5.02 2.67
N ALA A 156 -2.08 -5.56 3.66
CA ALA A 156 -2.32 -6.92 4.14
C ALA A 156 -3.61 -6.98 4.98
N TYR A 157 -4.29 -8.12 4.93
CA TYR A 157 -5.32 -8.44 5.91
C TYR A 157 -4.70 -8.68 7.29
N PRO A 158 -5.41 -8.29 8.37
CA PRO A 158 -5.00 -8.66 9.73
C PRO A 158 -4.80 -10.17 9.85
N THR A 159 -3.82 -10.57 10.65
CA THR A 159 -3.53 -11.99 10.89
C THR A 159 -3.83 -12.40 12.31
N SER A 160 -4.45 -13.56 12.45
CA SER A 160 -4.62 -14.23 13.73
C SER A 160 -3.28 -14.80 14.19
N ILE A 161 -2.73 -14.28 15.28
CA ILE A 161 -1.46 -14.74 15.85
C ILE A 161 -1.64 -15.02 17.33
N ASP A 162 -1.21 -16.19 17.78
CA ASP A 162 -1.17 -16.52 19.20
C ASP A 162 0.01 -15.80 19.87
N ARG A 163 -0.29 -15.05 20.93
CA ARG A 163 0.70 -14.36 21.77
C ARG A 163 0.58 -14.83 23.20
N TYR A 164 1.72 -14.97 23.87
CA TYR A 164 1.72 -15.30 25.29
C TYR A 164 1.05 -14.18 26.09
N ASN A 165 0.19 -14.55 27.02
CA ASN A 165 -0.59 -13.59 27.82
C ASN A 165 0.29 -12.78 28.79
N LEU A 166 1.46 -13.30 29.14
CA LEU A 166 2.40 -12.66 30.06
C LEU A 166 3.82 -12.88 29.55
N ILE A 167 4.62 -11.83 29.57
CA ILE A 167 6.05 -11.86 29.31
C ILE A 167 6.82 -11.17 30.44
N PHE A 168 8.03 -11.65 30.73
CA PHE A 168 9.02 -10.92 31.50
C PHE A 168 10.05 -10.34 30.54
N ILE A 169 10.36 -9.06 30.67
CA ILE A 169 11.22 -8.34 29.75
C ILE A 169 12.27 -7.51 30.47
N ASP A 170 13.51 -7.62 30.00
CA ASP A 170 14.61 -6.73 30.36
C ASP A 170 14.83 -5.70 29.26
N TYR A 171 15.01 -4.44 29.62
CA TYR A 171 15.26 -3.36 28.65
C TYR A 171 15.89 -2.13 29.33
N TYR A 172 16.35 -1.18 28.52
CA TYR A 172 16.82 0.14 28.97
C TYR A 172 15.88 1.25 28.53
N THR A 173 15.70 2.26 29.37
CA THR A 173 14.98 3.50 29.01
C THR A 173 15.87 4.45 28.21
N PRO A 174 15.32 5.53 27.60
CA PRO A 174 16.13 6.57 26.93
C PRO A 174 17.14 7.29 27.83
N ASP A 175 16.98 7.20 29.15
CA ASP A 175 17.93 7.73 30.13
C ASP A 175 19.02 6.73 30.52
N GLY A 176 18.99 5.53 29.94
CA GLY A 176 19.94 4.45 30.20
C GLY A 176 19.68 3.68 31.49
N ILE A 177 18.49 3.82 32.07
CA ILE A 177 18.09 3.07 33.27
C ILE A 177 17.64 1.68 32.85
N HIS A 178 18.19 0.64 33.48
CA HIS A 178 17.79 -0.75 33.27
C HIS A 178 16.48 -1.05 34.01
N HIS A 179 15.55 -1.70 33.33
CA HIS A 179 14.29 -2.19 33.87
C HIS A 179 14.15 -3.68 33.59
N SER A 180 13.55 -4.37 34.56
CA SER A 180 13.06 -5.73 34.42
C SER A 180 11.63 -5.74 34.96
N GLU A 181 10.66 -6.06 34.11
CA GLU A 181 9.25 -6.05 34.50
C GLU A 181 8.47 -7.17 33.84
N MET A 182 7.26 -7.38 34.36
CA MET A 182 6.27 -8.28 33.79
C MET A 182 5.22 -7.45 33.05
N ILE A 183 4.90 -7.85 31.83
CA ILE A 183 3.90 -7.22 30.96
C ILE A 183 2.86 -8.26 30.59
N GLU A 184 1.59 -7.86 30.61
CA GLU A 184 0.46 -8.76 30.35
C GLU A 184 -0.42 -8.31 29.17
N GLN A 185 -1.21 -9.26 28.67
CA GLN A 185 -2.31 -9.09 27.74
C GLN A 185 -1.91 -8.35 26.44
N GLU A 186 -2.71 -7.37 26.01
CA GLU A 186 -2.54 -6.67 24.74
C GLU A 186 -1.17 -5.98 24.66
N THR A 187 -0.66 -5.40 25.75
CA THR A 187 0.70 -4.84 25.76
C THR A 187 1.75 -5.93 25.56
N ALA A 188 1.58 -7.12 26.16
CA ALA A 188 2.50 -8.23 25.96
C ALA A 188 2.49 -8.69 24.49
N ALA A 189 1.33 -8.70 23.84
CA ALA A 189 1.20 -9.00 22.41
C ALA A 189 1.92 -7.97 21.53
N ILE A 190 1.72 -6.67 21.80
CA ILE A 190 2.41 -5.57 21.11
C ILE A 190 3.93 -5.72 21.26
N VAL A 191 4.44 -5.94 22.48
CA VAL A 191 5.87 -6.10 22.72
C VAL A 191 6.44 -7.33 22.01
N GLN A 192 5.72 -8.46 22.01
CA GLN A 192 6.11 -9.66 21.26
C GLN A 192 6.15 -9.42 19.75
N HIS A 193 5.22 -8.62 19.22
CA HIS A 193 5.22 -8.21 17.81
C HIS A 193 6.45 -7.36 17.51
N GLU A 194 6.65 -6.25 18.22
CA GLU A 194 7.74 -5.32 17.95
C GLU A 194 9.12 -5.96 18.19
N ALA A 195 9.26 -6.81 19.21
CA ALA A 195 10.50 -7.53 19.45
C ALA A 195 10.86 -8.50 18.31
N ALA A 196 9.87 -9.05 17.58
CA ALA A 196 10.11 -9.95 16.46
C ALA A 196 10.86 -9.25 15.31
N HIS A 197 10.50 -8.00 15.01
CA HIS A 197 11.17 -7.18 13.98
C HIS A 197 12.66 -7.01 14.24
N LEU A 198 13.09 -6.99 15.50
CA LEU A 198 14.50 -6.87 15.86
C LEU A 198 15.35 -8.08 15.42
N THR A 199 14.71 -9.22 15.20
CA THR A 199 15.34 -10.48 14.78
C THR A 199 15.00 -10.85 13.33
N GLY A 200 14.52 -9.88 12.56
CA GLY A 200 14.09 -10.10 11.18
C GLY A 200 12.74 -10.81 11.03
N GLY A 201 12.01 -10.99 12.13
CA GLY A 201 10.66 -11.53 12.13
C GLY A 201 9.69 -10.50 11.60
N ILE A 202 9.22 -10.71 10.38
CA ILE A 202 8.07 -10.00 9.81
C ILE A 202 6.85 -10.89 10.06
N LEU A 203 5.69 -10.30 10.36
CA LEU A 203 4.44 -11.07 10.39
C LEU A 203 4.33 -11.89 9.11
N THR A 204 4.28 -13.21 9.22
CA THR A 204 3.98 -14.08 8.09
C THR A 204 2.48 -14.00 7.83
N VAL A 205 2.05 -12.89 7.24
CA VAL A 205 0.74 -12.84 6.60
C VAL A 205 0.78 -13.73 5.37
N SER A 206 -0.31 -14.44 5.11
CA SER A 206 -0.53 -14.94 3.76
C SER A 206 -0.61 -13.70 2.87
N TYR A 207 0.45 -13.42 2.12
CA TYR A 207 0.40 -12.44 1.05
C TYR A 207 -0.65 -12.93 0.07
N ASP A 208 -1.81 -12.26 0.07
CA ASP A 208 -2.78 -12.44 -1.00
C ASP A 208 -2.43 -11.43 -2.09
N PRO A 209 -1.81 -11.87 -3.21
CA PRO A 209 -1.44 -10.98 -4.30
C PRO A 209 -2.65 -10.26 -4.91
N LEU A 210 -3.87 -10.72 -4.64
CA LEU A 210 -5.11 -10.14 -5.16
C LEU A 210 -5.78 -9.16 -4.19
N ALA A 211 -5.26 -9.01 -2.96
CA ALA A 211 -5.79 -8.05 -1.99
C ALA A 211 -5.67 -6.61 -2.51
N PHE A 212 -6.63 -5.75 -2.14
CA PHE A 212 -6.53 -4.32 -2.41
C PHE A 212 -5.41 -3.71 -1.56
N THR A 213 -4.59 -2.87 -2.18
CA THR A 213 -3.56 -2.09 -1.48
C THR A 213 -4.20 -1.01 -0.61
N GLY A 214 -3.49 -0.50 0.40
CA GLY A 214 -3.99 0.59 1.24
C GLY A 214 -4.42 1.82 0.44
N ILE A 215 -3.66 2.19 -0.58
CA ILE A 215 -3.98 3.33 -1.48
C ILE A 215 -5.28 3.08 -2.26
N GLU A 216 -5.50 1.85 -2.72
CA GLU A 216 -6.76 1.49 -3.40
C GLU A 216 -7.93 1.56 -2.43
N ILE A 217 -7.79 1.01 -1.22
CA ILE A 217 -8.83 1.07 -0.18
C ILE A 217 -9.18 2.52 0.14
N ASP A 218 -8.18 3.38 0.37
CA ASP A 218 -8.41 4.79 0.67
C ASP A 218 -9.17 5.48 -0.47
N SER A 219 -8.80 5.23 -1.73
CA SER A 219 -9.48 5.79 -2.91
C SER A 219 -10.93 5.29 -3.04
N ILE A 220 -11.15 3.99 -2.84
CA ILE A 220 -12.45 3.33 -2.94
C ILE A 220 -13.39 3.78 -1.81
N MET A 221 -12.87 3.91 -0.60
CA MET A 221 -13.64 4.21 0.61
C MET A 221 -13.69 5.70 0.94
N PHE A 222 -12.99 6.55 0.18
CA PHE A 222 -12.97 8.01 0.37
C PHE A 222 -14.35 8.66 0.44
N ALA A 223 -15.33 8.09 -0.26
CA ALA A 223 -16.71 8.57 -0.29
C ALA A 223 -17.70 7.40 -0.24
N SER A 224 -18.95 7.69 0.10
CA SER A 224 -20.05 6.71 0.03
C SER A 224 -20.07 6.01 -1.32
N ASP A 225 -20.47 4.74 -1.30
CA ASP A 225 -20.63 3.90 -2.48
C ASP A 225 -21.71 4.41 -3.48
N THR A 226 -22.49 5.41 -3.08
CA THR A 226 -23.45 6.13 -3.92
C THR A 226 -22.84 7.26 -4.75
N ILE A 227 -21.58 7.64 -4.49
CA ILE A 227 -20.92 8.79 -5.10
C ILE A 227 -19.99 8.32 -6.24
N PRO A 228 -20.11 8.91 -7.45
CA PRO A 228 -19.21 8.63 -8.57
C PRO A 228 -17.73 8.82 -8.23
N MET A 229 -16.86 8.12 -8.95
CA MET A 229 -15.42 8.28 -8.91
C MET A 229 -14.97 9.21 -10.03
N ARG A 230 -13.80 9.83 -9.83
CA ARG A 230 -13.16 10.63 -10.88
C ARG A 230 -12.66 9.71 -11.98
N ILE A 231 -13.05 9.99 -13.21
CA ILE A 231 -12.53 9.30 -14.40
C ILE A 231 -11.13 9.84 -14.71
N TYR A 232 -10.20 8.91 -14.93
CA TYR A 232 -8.82 9.15 -15.30
C TYR A 232 -8.75 9.46 -16.78
N ILE A 233 -8.00 10.49 -17.16
CA ILE A 233 -7.90 10.97 -18.55
C ILE A 233 -6.47 10.97 -19.05
N ILE A 234 -6.28 10.65 -20.34
CA ILE A 234 -4.94 10.50 -20.94
C ILE A 234 -4.12 11.79 -20.97
N THR A 235 -4.76 12.96 -20.88
CA THR A 235 -4.09 14.26 -20.86
C THR A 235 -3.45 14.59 -19.52
N ASN A 236 -3.80 13.86 -18.46
CA ASN A 236 -3.10 13.90 -17.19
C ASN A 236 -2.01 12.81 -17.18
N TYR A 237 -0.76 13.20 -16.96
CA TYR A 237 0.38 12.28 -17.00
C TYR A 237 0.28 11.15 -15.97
N ALA A 238 -0.11 11.45 -14.72
CA ALA A 238 -0.23 10.43 -13.68
C ALA A 238 -1.36 9.45 -13.99
N ASP A 239 -2.49 9.96 -14.49
CA ASP A 239 -3.62 9.13 -14.91
C ASP A 239 -3.22 8.19 -16.05
N SER A 240 -2.54 8.72 -17.06
CA SER A 240 -2.08 7.97 -18.23
C SER A 240 -1.18 6.80 -17.82
N LEU A 241 -0.28 7.00 -16.84
CA LEU A 241 0.55 5.92 -16.32
C LEU A 241 -0.25 4.78 -15.68
N VAL A 242 -1.41 5.08 -15.08
CA VAL A 242 -2.29 4.05 -14.49
C VAL A 242 -3.09 3.35 -15.59
N LEU A 243 -3.68 4.13 -16.51
CA LEU A 243 -4.45 3.64 -17.66
C LEU A 243 -3.66 2.71 -18.59
N ARG A 244 -2.33 2.82 -18.60
CA ARG A 244 -1.43 2.01 -19.44
C ARG A 244 -0.86 0.78 -18.75
N LYS A 245 -1.20 0.53 -17.48
CA LYS A 245 -0.74 -0.64 -16.73
C LYS A 245 -1.75 -1.77 -16.83
N THR A 246 -1.23 -3.00 -16.91
CA THR A 246 -2.05 -4.22 -16.81
C THR A 246 -2.65 -4.35 -15.41
N SER A 247 -3.91 -4.73 -15.36
CA SER A 247 -4.66 -5.06 -14.16
C SER A 247 -4.36 -6.46 -13.65
N ILE A 248 -4.59 -6.66 -12.36
CA ILE A 248 -4.53 -7.98 -11.73
C ILE A 248 -5.93 -8.47 -11.36
N ASP A 249 -6.06 -9.78 -11.20
CA ASP A 249 -7.33 -10.39 -10.82
C ASP A 249 -7.82 -9.89 -9.45
N VAL A 250 -9.12 -10.06 -9.22
CA VAL A 250 -9.75 -9.90 -7.92
C VAL A 250 -10.30 -11.24 -7.46
N ARG A 251 -10.31 -11.48 -6.15
CA ARG A 251 -11.08 -12.60 -5.60
C ARG A 251 -12.56 -12.19 -5.53
N PRO A 252 -13.47 -12.91 -6.22
CA PRO A 252 -14.89 -12.69 -6.03
C PRO A 252 -15.29 -12.97 -4.59
N ASP A 253 -15.92 -12.00 -3.94
CA ASP A 253 -16.41 -12.12 -2.57
C ASP A 253 -17.50 -11.08 -2.33
N SER A 254 -18.75 -11.53 -2.25
CA SER A 254 -19.91 -10.67 -1.98
C SER A 254 -19.93 -10.09 -0.57
N THR A 255 -19.11 -10.60 0.34
CA THR A 255 -18.96 -10.10 1.72
C THR A 255 -17.83 -9.09 1.85
N ASN A 256 -16.97 -8.94 0.84
CA ASN A 256 -15.90 -7.96 0.82
C ASN A 256 -16.46 -6.55 0.57
N LEU A 257 -16.55 -5.76 1.64
CA LEU A 257 -17.12 -4.41 1.60
C LEU A 257 -16.37 -3.46 0.65
N VAL A 258 -15.05 -3.60 0.51
CA VAL A 258 -14.25 -2.76 -0.40
C VAL A 258 -14.58 -3.11 -1.86
N LEU A 259 -14.66 -4.40 -2.19
CA LEU A 259 -15.04 -4.85 -3.53
C LEU A 259 -16.45 -4.38 -3.89
N VAL A 260 -17.41 -4.56 -2.98
CA VAL A 260 -18.80 -4.11 -3.16
C VAL A 260 -18.87 -2.60 -3.36
N ALA A 261 -18.15 -1.83 -2.54
CA ALA A 261 -18.10 -0.38 -2.66
C ALA A 261 -17.52 0.05 -4.02
N LEU A 262 -16.42 -0.55 -4.47
CA LEU A 262 -15.82 -0.28 -5.77
C LEU A 262 -16.82 -0.56 -6.90
N ILE A 263 -17.45 -1.74 -6.90
CA ILE A 263 -18.44 -2.14 -7.91
C ILE A 263 -19.61 -1.13 -7.98
N ASN A 264 -20.14 -0.73 -6.82
CA ASN A 264 -21.23 0.24 -6.74
C ASN A 264 -20.79 1.61 -7.28
N ARG A 265 -19.62 2.10 -6.88
CA ARG A 265 -19.10 3.40 -7.33
C ARG A 265 -18.74 3.40 -8.82
N MET A 266 -18.22 2.31 -9.35
CA MET A 266 -18.04 2.11 -10.80
C MET A 266 -19.36 2.27 -11.53
N TYR A 267 -20.42 1.59 -11.07
CA TYR A 267 -21.75 1.71 -11.65
C TYR A 267 -22.29 3.15 -11.58
N LYS A 268 -22.16 3.82 -10.43
CA LYS A 268 -22.56 5.24 -10.28
C LYS A 268 -21.81 6.15 -11.25
N THR A 269 -20.53 5.89 -11.47
CA THR A 269 -19.71 6.64 -12.42
C THR A 269 -20.16 6.41 -13.86
N LEU A 270 -20.46 5.17 -14.21
CA LEU A 270 -20.96 4.79 -15.53
C LEU A 270 -22.29 5.48 -15.85
N ILE A 271 -23.28 5.40 -14.95
CA ILE A 271 -24.61 5.99 -15.20
C ILE A 271 -24.61 7.52 -15.14
N ALA A 272 -23.64 8.12 -14.44
CA ALA A 272 -23.45 9.57 -14.43
C ALA A 272 -22.75 10.08 -15.71
N SER A 273 -22.15 9.18 -16.49
CA SER A 273 -21.43 9.51 -17.72
C SER A 273 -22.38 9.47 -18.93
N PRO A 274 -22.66 10.60 -19.60
CA PRO A 274 -23.58 10.64 -20.73
C PRO A 274 -23.16 9.67 -21.85
N GLY A 275 -24.06 8.78 -22.26
CA GLY A 275 -23.79 7.81 -23.31
C GLY A 275 -22.90 6.63 -22.91
N GLY A 276 -22.48 6.54 -21.64
CA GLY A 276 -21.68 5.43 -21.13
C GLY A 276 -22.39 4.07 -21.27
N VAL A 277 -21.72 3.12 -21.91
CA VAL A 277 -22.19 1.74 -22.09
C VAL A 277 -21.25 0.70 -21.48
N GLY A 278 -20.07 1.12 -21.03
CA GLY A 278 -19.14 0.32 -20.26
C GLY A 278 -18.16 1.20 -19.48
N ILE A 279 -17.55 0.61 -18.46
CA ILE A 279 -16.42 1.19 -17.73
C ILE A 279 -15.56 0.09 -17.11
N ALA A 280 -14.25 0.27 -17.12
CA ALA A 280 -13.27 -0.60 -16.48
C ALA A 280 -12.65 0.07 -15.23
N ALA A 281 -12.31 -0.71 -14.21
CA ALA A 281 -11.72 -0.18 -12.97
C ALA A 281 -10.44 0.67 -13.17
N PRO A 282 -9.54 0.37 -14.13
CA PRO A 282 -8.39 1.23 -14.45
C PRO A 282 -8.75 2.67 -14.78
N GLN A 283 -9.91 2.90 -15.39
CA GLN A 283 -10.41 4.25 -15.71
C GLN A 283 -10.75 5.07 -14.47
N LEU A 284 -10.79 4.44 -13.29
CA LEU A 284 -10.99 5.08 -11.98
C LEU A 284 -9.73 5.04 -11.11
N GLY A 285 -8.61 4.62 -11.68
CA GLY A 285 -7.33 4.52 -10.99
C GLY A 285 -7.09 3.20 -10.24
N ILE A 286 -7.96 2.20 -10.41
CA ILE A 286 -7.86 0.91 -9.70
C ILE A 286 -7.57 -0.20 -10.71
N ASN A 287 -6.32 -0.67 -10.76
CA ASN A 287 -5.89 -1.69 -11.71
C ASN A 287 -6.27 -3.10 -11.25
N ARG A 288 -7.57 -3.36 -11.31
CA ARG A 288 -8.20 -4.66 -11.03
C ARG A 288 -9.07 -5.09 -12.20
N ASN A 289 -9.15 -6.39 -12.44
CA ASN A 289 -9.92 -6.98 -13.53
C ASN A 289 -11.43 -6.93 -13.25
N ILE A 290 -12.01 -5.73 -13.30
CA ILE A 290 -13.44 -5.49 -13.11
C ILE A 290 -13.93 -4.58 -14.21
N ILE A 291 -15.04 -4.97 -14.85
CA ILE A 291 -15.74 -4.13 -15.84
C ILE A 291 -17.24 -4.11 -15.54
N TRP A 292 -17.87 -3.01 -15.88
CA TRP A 292 -19.32 -2.93 -16.05
C TRP A 292 -19.64 -2.82 -17.54
N VAL A 293 -20.64 -3.57 -18.00
CA VAL A 293 -21.07 -3.57 -19.41
C VAL A 293 -22.59 -3.47 -19.48
N LYS A 294 -23.08 -2.64 -20.41
CA LYS A 294 -24.49 -2.62 -20.80
C LYS A 294 -24.77 -3.70 -21.84
N ARG A 295 -25.56 -4.70 -21.49
CA ARG A 295 -25.92 -5.84 -22.35
C ARG A 295 -27.00 -5.49 -23.37
N LEU A 296 -26.61 -4.84 -24.46
CA LEU A 296 -27.52 -4.40 -25.54
C LEU A 296 -28.25 -5.56 -26.25
N ASP A 297 -27.68 -6.75 -26.16
CA ASP A 297 -28.15 -8.04 -26.64
C ASP A 297 -29.28 -8.64 -25.78
N LYS A 298 -29.46 -8.19 -24.54
CA LYS A 298 -30.47 -8.72 -23.61
C LYS A 298 -31.73 -7.84 -23.53
N PRO A 299 -32.91 -8.44 -23.26
CA PRO A 299 -34.13 -7.67 -22.96
C PRO A 299 -33.92 -6.69 -21.81
N GLY A 300 -34.41 -5.45 -21.96
CA GLY A 300 -34.23 -4.40 -20.95
C GLY A 300 -32.84 -3.76 -20.92
N LYS A 301 -31.87 -4.27 -21.71
CA LYS A 301 -30.50 -3.75 -21.83
C LYS A 301 -29.82 -3.47 -20.48
N PRO A 302 -29.77 -4.47 -19.58
CA PRO A 302 -29.28 -4.30 -18.22
C PRO A 302 -27.79 -3.93 -18.21
N PHE A 303 -27.38 -3.25 -17.15
CA PHE A 303 -25.97 -3.17 -16.79
C PHE A 303 -25.61 -4.37 -15.92
N GLU A 304 -24.48 -5.00 -16.21
CA GLU A 304 -23.96 -6.15 -15.50
C GLU A 304 -22.48 -5.94 -15.18
N VAL A 305 -22.03 -6.45 -14.04
CA VAL A 305 -20.62 -6.43 -13.60
C VAL A 305 -19.98 -7.78 -13.89
N TYR A 306 -18.72 -7.75 -14.32
CA TYR A 306 -17.94 -8.94 -14.64
C TYR A 306 -16.58 -8.83 -13.96
N LEU A 307 -16.23 -9.86 -13.18
CA LEU A 307 -14.94 -9.98 -12.50
C LEU A 307 -14.03 -10.91 -13.29
N ASN A 308 -12.74 -10.59 -13.34
CA ASN A 308 -11.71 -11.33 -14.07
C ASN A 308 -12.10 -11.68 -15.53
N PRO A 309 -12.75 -10.77 -16.29
CA PRO A 309 -13.21 -11.11 -17.62
C PRO A 309 -12.04 -11.29 -18.58
N LYS A 310 -12.11 -12.33 -19.41
CA LYS A 310 -11.10 -12.63 -20.44
C LYS A 310 -11.76 -13.08 -21.73
N ILE A 311 -11.16 -12.71 -22.86
CA ILE A 311 -11.54 -13.22 -24.18
C ILE A 311 -10.78 -14.53 -24.42
N VAL A 312 -11.50 -15.64 -24.54
CA VAL A 312 -10.91 -16.99 -24.72
C VAL A 312 -10.99 -17.48 -26.16
N ASN A 313 -11.90 -16.93 -26.97
CA ASN A 313 -11.95 -17.19 -28.39
C ASN A 313 -12.47 -15.96 -29.15
N THR A 314 -12.13 -15.88 -30.42
CA THR A 314 -12.62 -14.83 -31.32
C THR A 314 -13.14 -15.45 -32.60
N THR A 315 -14.09 -14.77 -33.22
CA THR A 315 -14.50 -15.11 -34.59
C THR A 315 -13.42 -14.69 -35.60
N THR A 316 -13.44 -15.30 -36.78
CA THR A 316 -12.56 -14.88 -37.89
C THR A 316 -12.99 -13.55 -38.53
N LYS A 317 -14.24 -13.14 -38.32
CA LYS A 317 -14.79 -11.91 -38.88
C LYS A 317 -14.40 -10.71 -38.03
N MET A 318 -13.54 -9.85 -38.57
CA MET A 318 -13.30 -8.51 -38.05
C MET A 318 -14.19 -7.47 -38.74
N ILE A 319 -14.49 -6.40 -38.02
CA ILE A 319 -15.31 -5.28 -38.46
C ILE A 319 -14.62 -3.97 -38.11
N ASN A 320 -14.89 -2.96 -38.93
CA ASN A 320 -14.47 -1.58 -38.70
C ASN A 320 -15.62 -0.87 -37.99
N PHE A 321 -15.53 -0.71 -36.67
CA PHE A 321 -16.60 -0.13 -35.86
C PHE A 321 -16.40 1.39 -35.72
N PRO A 322 -17.26 2.23 -36.33
CA PRO A 322 -17.00 3.69 -36.44
C PRO A 322 -17.40 4.50 -35.21
N TRP A 323 -17.89 3.86 -34.14
CA TRP A 323 -18.45 4.53 -32.96
C TRP A 323 -17.74 4.12 -31.67
N ASP A 324 -16.48 3.68 -31.75
CA ASP A 324 -15.72 3.27 -30.57
C ASP A 324 -15.22 4.53 -29.85
N GLY A 325 -15.59 4.68 -28.57
CA GLY A 325 -15.29 5.88 -27.78
C GLY A 325 -14.93 5.53 -26.34
N CYS A 326 -14.16 6.40 -25.69
CA CYS A 326 -13.61 6.13 -24.37
C CYS A 326 -13.79 7.33 -23.43
N LEU A 327 -14.32 7.08 -22.23
CA LEU A 327 -14.48 8.12 -21.19
C LEU A 327 -13.15 8.74 -20.74
N SER A 328 -12.02 8.05 -20.96
CA SER A 328 -10.68 8.52 -20.62
C SER A 328 -10.03 9.40 -21.70
N ILE A 329 -10.71 9.66 -22.82
CA ILE A 329 -10.18 10.41 -23.96
C ILE A 329 -11.06 11.63 -24.27
N PRO A 330 -10.58 12.86 -24.02
CA PRO A 330 -11.41 14.06 -24.11
C PRO A 330 -11.78 14.51 -25.53
N TYR A 331 -10.94 14.28 -26.56
CA TYR A 331 -11.20 14.63 -27.98
C TYR A 331 -10.28 13.84 -28.95
N PRO A 332 -10.75 13.39 -30.14
CA PRO A 332 -12.15 13.17 -30.50
C PRO A 332 -12.76 12.04 -29.65
N VAL A 333 -14.09 12.12 -29.44
CA VAL A 333 -14.82 11.31 -28.46
C VAL A 333 -15.04 9.86 -28.92
N SER A 334 -15.02 9.62 -30.24
CA SER A 334 -15.11 8.31 -30.87
C SER A 334 -14.43 8.28 -32.23
N ASP A 335 -13.95 7.12 -32.67
CA ASP A 335 -13.42 6.90 -34.01
C ASP A 335 -13.55 5.41 -34.42
N THR A 336 -13.01 5.04 -35.58
CA THR A 336 -13.14 3.71 -36.14
C THR A 336 -12.05 2.77 -35.65
N THR A 337 -12.44 1.68 -34.98
CA THR A 337 -11.52 0.65 -34.51
C THR A 337 -11.77 -0.70 -35.18
N VAL A 338 -10.73 -1.53 -35.22
CA VAL A 338 -10.84 -2.94 -35.65
C VAL A 338 -11.28 -3.80 -34.48
N ARG A 339 -12.43 -4.45 -34.62
CA ARG A 339 -13.03 -5.32 -33.58
C ARG A 339 -13.48 -6.65 -34.17
N TYR A 340 -13.56 -7.68 -33.35
CA TYR A 340 -14.20 -8.94 -33.73
C TYR A 340 -15.72 -8.82 -33.66
N ALA A 341 -16.43 -9.43 -34.61
CA ALA A 341 -17.90 -9.40 -34.66
C ALA A 341 -18.56 -10.16 -33.49
N ALA A 342 -17.86 -11.16 -32.96
CA ALA A 342 -18.22 -11.91 -31.77
C ALA A 342 -16.97 -12.45 -31.07
N VAL A 343 -17.07 -12.58 -29.75
CA VAL A 343 -16.01 -13.08 -28.87
C VAL A 343 -16.58 -14.03 -27.83
N GLY A 344 -15.85 -15.09 -27.52
CA GLY A 344 -16.12 -15.94 -26.37
C GLY A 344 -15.42 -15.36 -25.15
N ILE A 345 -16.19 -15.18 -24.08
CA ILE A 345 -15.72 -14.59 -22.83
C ILE A 345 -15.86 -15.59 -21.69
N GLU A 346 -14.93 -15.53 -20.76
CA GLU A 346 -15.01 -16.18 -19.45
C GLU A 346 -14.89 -15.11 -18.36
N TYR A 347 -15.64 -15.27 -17.28
CA TYR A 347 -15.67 -14.29 -16.18
C TYR A 347 -16.25 -14.91 -14.91
N ASP A 348 -16.04 -14.24 -13.79
CA ASP A 348 -16.65 -14.55 -12.50
C ASP A 348 -17.74 -13.51 -12.15
N LEU A 349 -18.78 -13.96 -11.43
CA LEU A 349 -19.72 -13.09 -10.75
C LEU A 349 -19.27 -12.80 -9.31
N LEU A 350 -19.89 -11.81 -8.68
CA LEU A 350 -19.55 -11.39 -7.31
C LEU A 350 -19.72 -12.51 -6.26
N ASP A 351 -20.58 -13.49 -6.51
CA ASP A 351 -20.77 -14.65 -5.64
C ASP A 351 -19.73 -15.78 -5.88
N GLY A 352 -18.79 -15.58 -6.80
CA GLY A 352 -17.76 -16.55 -7.17
C GLY A 352 -18.17 -17.55 -8.25
N THR A 353 -19.38 -17.43 -8.81
CA THR A 353 -19.82 -18.30 -9.90
C THR A 353 -19.07 -17.94 -11.20
N HIS A 354 -18.45 -18.94 -11.81
CA HIS A 354 -17.74 -18.81 -13.08
C HIS A 354 -18.66 -19.09 -14.28
N TYR A 355 -18.57 -18.27 -15.32
CA TYR A 355 -19.34 -18.41 -16.56
C TYR A 355 -18.44 -18.35 -17.80
N SER A 356 -18.92 -19.01 -18.86
CA SER A 356 -18.38 -18.89 -20.21
C SER A 356 -19.54 -18.70 -21.18
N GLU A 357 -19.49 -17.67 -22.03
CA GLU A 357 -20.50 -17.40 -23.05
C GLU A 357 -19.90 -16.79 -24.33
N ILE A 358 -20.65 -16.86 -25.43
CA ILE A 358 -20.33 -16.13 -26.66
C ILE A 358 -21.20 -14.89 -26.71
N VAL A 359 -20.56 -13.73 -26.86
CA VAL A 359 -21.25 -12.45 -27.06
C VAL A 359 -21.04 -11.97 -28.49
N GLU A 360 -22.12 -11.52 -29.12
CA GLU A 360 -22.12 -11.03 -30.50
C GLU A 360 -22.67 -9.59 -30.57
N GLY A 361 -22.28 -8.86 -31.60
CA GLY A 361 -22.88 -7.56 -31.93
C GLY A 361 -21.85 -6.54 -32.42
N TYR A 362 -22.18 -5.88 -33.52
CA TYR A 362 -21.36 -4.83 -34.15
C TYR A 362 -22.21 -3.80 -34.92
N SER A 363 -23.52 -3.77 -34.68
CA SER A 363 -24.45 -2.83 -35.30
C SER A 363 -24.78 -1.68 -34.35
N TYR A 364 -25.43 -0.63 -34.84
CA TYR A 364 -25.86 0.49 -34.00
C TYR A 364 -26.82 0.07 -32.87
N SER A 365 -27.65 -0.96 -33.09
CA SER A 365 -28.63 -1.43 -32.11
C SER A 365 -28.07 -2.43 -31.10
N ASN A 366 -27.05 -3.21 -31.50
CA ASN A 366 -26.34 -4.15 -30.64
C ASN A 366 -24.86 -4.21 -31.04
N PHE A 367 -24.00 -3.72 -30.14
CA PHE A 367 -22.56 -3.80 -30.23
C PHE A 367 -21.94 -4.35 -28.92
N THR A 368 -22.65 -5.22 -28.20
CA THR A 368 -22.18 -5.80 -26.93
C THR A 368 -20.79 -6.43 -27.06
N ALA A 369 -20.51 -7.17 -28.14
CA ALA A 369 -19.19 -7.77 -28.34
C ALA A 369 -18.07 -6.71 -28.44
N VAL A 370 -18.35 -5.54 -29.01
CA VAL A 370 -17.41 -4.42 -29.07
C VAL A 370 -17.18 -3.83 -27.68
N ILE A 371 -18.24 -3.67 -26.87
CA ILE A 371 -18.12 -3.15 -25.50
C ILE A 371 -17.20 -4.05 -24.67
N PHE A 372 -17.42 -5.38 -24.68
CA PHE A 372 -16.53 -6.30 -23.95
C PHE A 372 -15.08 -6.20 -24.40
N GLN A 373 -14.82 -6.14 -25.72
CA GLN A 373 -13.46 -5.97 -26.23
C GLN A 373 -12.83 -4.66 -25.77
N HIS A 374 -13.59 -3.57 -25.75
CA HIS A 374 -13.11 -2.28 -25.27
C HIS A 374 -12.78 -2.30 -23.78
N GLU A 375 -13.68 -2.81 -22.94
CA GLU A 375 -13.45 -2.81 -21.50
C GLU A 375 -12.35 -3.80 -21.09
N ILE A 376 -12.22 -4.93 -21.78
CA ILE A 376 -11.12 -5.89 -21.56
C ILE A 376 -9.79 -5.32 -22.06
N ASP A 377 -9.77 -4.51 -23.12
CA ASP A 377 -8.56 -3.80 -23.55
C ASP A 377 -8.01 -2.89 -22.42
N HIS A 378 -8.88 -2.15 -21.72
CA HIS A 378 -8.47 -1.32 -20.57
C HIS A 378 -7.79 -2.14 -19.47
N LEU A 379 -8.28 -3.34 -19.19
CA LEU A 379 -7.65 -4.24 -18.21
C LEU A 379 -6.21 -4.62 -18.61
N ASN A 380 -5.89 -4.56 -19.89
CA ASN A 380 -4.56 -4.85 -20.43
C ASN A 380 -3.71 -3.61 -20.68
N GLY A 381 -4.17 -2.42 -20.29
CA GLY A 381 -3.48 -1.14 -20.55
C GLY A 381 -3.58 -0.67 -22.01
N ILE A 382 -4.50 -1.27 -22.77
CA ILE A 382 -4.76 -0.95 -24.18
C ILE A 382 -5.93 0.04 -24.22
N LEU A 383 -5.74 1.15 -24.92
CA LEU A 383 -6.77 2.16 -25.14
C LEU A 383 -7.31 2.02 -26.57
N PHE A 384 -8.55 2.49 -26.81
CA PHE A 384 -9.14 2.38 -28.14
C PHE A 384 -8.29 3.07 -29.23
N ILE A 385 -7.52 4.10 -28.88
CA ILE A 385 -6.58 4.78 -29.78
C ILE A 385 -5.47 3.85 -30.32
N ASP A 386 -5.16 2.75 -29.65
CA ASP A 386 -4.21 1.75 -30.13
C ASP A 386 -4.84 0.75 -31.11
N ARG A 387 -6.18 0.79 -31.26
CA ARG A 387 -6.99 -0.07 -32.13
C ARG A 387 -7.54 0.69 -33.35
N LEU A 388 -7.14 1.94 -33.54
CA LEU A 388 -7.57 2.77 -34.67
C LEU A 388 -7.08 2.18 -36.00
N LEU A 389 -7.89 2.40 -37.04
CA LEU A 389 -7.61 1.99 -38.42
C LEU A 389 -6.61 2.89 -39.14
#